data_AF-A0A9J6GSQ9-F1
#
_entry.id   AF-A0A9J6GSQ9-F1
#
_cell.length_a   1.000
_cell.length_b   1.000
_cell.length_c   1.000
_cell.angle_alpha   90.00
_cell.angle_beta   90.00
_cell.angle_gamma   90.00
#
_symmetry.space_group_name_H-M   'P 1'
#
loop_
_entity.id
_entity.type
_entity.pdbx_description
1 polymer ?
#
loop_
_entity_poly.entity_id
_entity_poly.type
_entity_poly.pdbx_seq_one_letter_code
_entity_poly.pdbx_strand_id
1 'polypeptide(L)'
;MTPITLCDLSDSMPYHADHYLVGNVNVFILAGTMSTTFTMWWLLLVFAKHPDTIQARIQREIDEVVGSERRPTWEDRKQLPYTLACIWEVERWKTAAPLGLARE
;
A
#
# COMPACT_ATOMS: atom_id res chain seq x y z
N MET A 1 -15.05 40.03 26.63
CA MET A 1 -14.43 38.69 26.56
C MET A 1 -15.20 37.91 25.50
N THR A 2 -14.88 38.15 24.23
CA THR A 2 -15.56 37.53 23.09
C THR A 2 -15.04 36.10 22.89
N PRO A 3 -15.91 35.12 22.59
CA PRO A 3 -15.47 33.74 22.38
C PRO A 3 -14.67 33.67 21.08
N ILE A 4 -13.46 33.14 21.14
CA ILE A 4 -12.64 32.82 19.97
C ILE A 4 -13.43 31.78 19.16
N THR A 5 -13.88 32.18 17.98
CA THR A 5 -14.54 31.26 17.05
C THR A 5 -13.52 30.29 16.48
N LEU A 6 -13.91 29.04 16.25
CA LEU A 6 -13.05 27.96 15.76
C LEU A 6 -12.29 28.32 14.45
N CYS A 7 -12.80 29.28 13.68
CA CYS A 7 -12.14 29.85 12.49
C CYS A 7 -10.91 30.71 12.81
N ASP A 8 -10.88 31.40 13.96
CA ASP A 8 -9.72 32.24 14.33
C ASP A 8 -8.50 31.37 14.69
N LEU A 9 -8.74 30.10 15.07
CA LEU A 9 -7.68 29.12 15.34
C LEU A 9 -7.10 28.53 14.05
N SER A 10 -7.87 28.42 12.95
CA SER A 10 -7.35 27.92 11.68
C SER A 10 -6.39 28.90 11.02
N ASP A 11 -6.64 30.21 11.16
CA ASP A 11 -5.77 31.26 10.62
C ASP A 11 -4.45 31.42 11.42
N SER A 12 -4.42 30.97 12.67
CA SER A 12 -3.24 31.09 13.55
C SER A 12 -2.21 29.96 13.39
N MET A 13 -2.52 28.92 12.60
CA MET A 13 -1.71 27.72 12.47
C MET A 13 -1.00 27.65 11.11
N PRO A 14 0.29 27.99 11.01
CA PRO A 14 1.02 28.15 9.74
C PRO A 14 1.15 26.86 8.92
N TYR A 15 0.78 25.69 9.47
CA TYR A 15 0.77 24.40 8.76
C TYR A 15 -0.54 24.11 8.02
N HIS A 16 -1.58 24.92 8.19
CA HIS A 16 -2.87 24.81 7.50
C HIS A 16 -2.98 25.71 6.26
N ALA A 17 -1.88 26.30 5.79
CA ALA A 17 -1.90 27.06 4.55
C ALA A 17 -2.16 26.13 3.34
N ASP A 18 -3.04 26.57 2.43
CA ASP A 18 -3.53 25.78 1.29
C ASP A 18 -2.41 25.10 0.46
N HIS A 19 -1.26 25.76 0.32
CA HIS A 19 -0.13 25.23 -0.44
C HIS A 19 0.52 23.99 0.20
N TYR A 20 0.53 23.86 1.53
CA TYR A 20 0.99 22.65 2.21
C TYR A 20 0.01 21.50 2.04
N LEU A 21 -1.30 21.79 2.04
CA LEU A 21 -2.32 20.79 1.79
C LEU A 21 -2.17 20.20 0.38
N VAL A 22 -2.05 21.07 -0.64
CA VAL A 22 -1.84 20.65 -2.03
C VAL A 22 -0.53 19.85 -2.17
N GLY A 23 0.56 20.32 -1.55
CA GLY A 23 1.85 19.62 -1.55
C GLY A 23 1.76 18.22 -0.93
N ASN A 24 1.14 18.09 0.23
CA ASN A 24 1.00 16.82 0.93
C ASN A 24 0.13 15.83 0.14
N VAL A 25 -1.01 16.29 -0.40
CA VAL A 25 -1.88 15.45 -1.24
C VAL A 25 -1.11 14.94 -2.46
N ASN A 26 -0.33 15.81 -3.11
CA ASN A 26 0.49 15.42 -4.26
C ASN A 26 1.53 14.35 -3.88
N VAL A 27 2.22 14.51 -2.76
CA VAL A 27 3.20 13.53 -2.26
C VAL A 27 2.54 12.19 -1.95
N PHE A 28 1.38 12.17 -1.29
CA PHE A 28 0.66 10.93 -0.98
C PHE A 28 0.24 10.16 -2.24
N ILE A 29 -0.30 10.88 -3.23
CA ILE A 29 -0.74 10.25 -4.49
C ILE A 29 0.47 9.69 -5.25
N LEU A 30 1.55 10.46 -5.39
CA LEU A 30 2.74 10.03 -6.11
C LEU A 30 3.43 8.85 -5.44
N ALA A 31 3.70 8.95 -4.14
CA ALA A 31 4.39 7.92 -3.38
C ALA A 31 3.58 6.61 -3.32
N GLY A 32 2.26 6.70 -3.12
CA GLY A 32 1.38 5.54 -3.04
C GLY A 32 1.18 4.86 -4.39
N THR A 33 0.95 5.63 -5.46
CA THR A 33 0.59 5.07 -6.77
C THR A 33 1.77 4.35 -7.42
N MET A 34 2.95 4.97 -7.46
CA MET A 34 4.10 4.38 -8.15
C MET A 34 4.61 3.12 -7.44
N SER A 35 4.72 3.15 -6.11
CA SER A 35 5.24 2.02 -5.34
C SER A 35 4.30 0.81 -5.39
N THR A 36 3.00 1.00 -5.16
CA THR A 36 2.03 -0.10 -5.19
C THR A 36 1.86 -0.70 -6.58
N THR A 37 1.83 0.14 -7.62
CA THR A 37 1.77 -0.33 -9.02
C THR A 37 3.01 -1.18 -9.34
N PHE A 38 4.20 -0.71 -8.97
CA PHE A 38 5.44 -1.47 -9.20
C PHE A 38 5.39 -2.86 -8.55
N THR A 39 4.99 -2.94 -7.28
CA THR A 39 4.86 -4.23 -6.57
C THR A 39 3.83 -5.15 -7.24
N MET A 40 2.67 -4.62 -7.62
CA MET A 40 1.63 -5.40 -8.32
C MET A 40 2.12 -5.96 -9.66
N TRP A 41 2.84 -5.18 -10.45
CA TRP A 41 3.41 -5.62 -11.72
C TRP A 41 4.39 -6.78 -11.54
N TRP A 42 5.27 -6.69 -10.55
CA TRP A 42 6.21 -7.79 -10.26
C TRP A 42 5.51 -9.05 -9.75
N LEU A 43 4.48 -8.91 -8.90
CA LEU A 43 3.68 -10.06 -8.45
C LEU A 43 3.03 -10.77 -9.63
N LEU A 44 2.35 -10.02 -10.52
CA LEU A 44 1.71 -10.59 -11.71
C LEU A 44 2.74 -11.27 -12.63
N LEU A 45 3.92 -10.68 -12.81
CA LEU A 45 5.00 -11.28 -13.60
C LEU A 45 5.51 -12.59 -12.96
N VAL A 46 5.68 -12.63 -11.64
CA VAL A 46 6.09 -13.83 -10.91
C VAL A 46 5.04 -14.92 -11.07
N PHE A 47 3.76 -14.58 -10.98
CA PHE A 47 2.66 -15.53 -11.16
C PHE A 47 2.62 -16.09 -12.59
N ALA A 48 2.73 -15.20 -13.60
CA ALA A 48 2.77 -15.61 -15.00
C ALA A 48 3.99 -16.50 -15.33
N LYS A 49 5.13 -16.28 -14.67
CA LYS A 49 6.34 -17.09 -14.85
C LYS A 49 6.29 -18.43 -14.12
N HIS A 50 5.54 -18.51 -13.02
CA HIS A 50 5.46 -19.67 -12.14
C HIS A 50 4.00 -20.06 -11.85
N PRO A 51 3.20 -20.38 -12.88
CA PRO A 51 1.77 -20.64 -12.72
C PRO A 51 1.52 -21.88 -11.83
N ASP A 52 2.26 -22.96 -12.07
CA ASP A 52 2.00 -24.26 -11.43
C ASP A 52 2.51 -24.35 -9.98
N THR A 53 3.48 -23.51 -9.61
CA THR A 53 4.15 -23.59 -8.31
C THR A 53 3.77 -22.45 -7.37
N ILE A 54 3.92 -21.20 -7.81
CA ILE A 54 3.68 -20.03 -6.96
C ILE A 54 2.20 -19.63 -7.05
N GLN A 55 1.70 -19.38 -8.27
CA GLN A 55 0.33 -18.90 -8.45
C GLN A 55 -0.69 -19.93 -7.96
N ALA A 56 -0.56 -21.20 -8.37
CA ALA A 56 -1.47 -22.27 -7.94
C ALA A 56 -1.49 -22.46 -6.43
N ARG A 57 -0.36 -22.28 -5.74
CA ARG A 57 -0.28 -22.40 -4.28
C ARG A 57 -0.93 -21.24 -3.55
N ILE A 58 -0.77 -20.01 -4.05
CA ILE A 58 -1.47 -18.82 -3.53
C ILE A 58 -2.97 -18.96 -3.72
N GLN A 59 -3.41 -19.36 -4.92
CA GLN A 59 -4.84 -19.57 -5.20
C GLN A 59 -5.43 -20.63 -4.27
N ARG A 60 -4.75 -21.76 -4.08
CA ARG A 60 -5.19 -22.80 -3.14
C ARG A 60 -5.31 -22.29 -1.70
N GLU A 61 -4.33 -21.55 -1.21
CA GLU A 61 -4.39 -20.99 0.15
C GLU A 61 -5.56 -20.01 0.31
N ILE A 62 -5.82 -19.18 -0.70
CA ILE A 62 -6.96 -18.26 -0.72
C ILE A 62 -8.29 -19.03 -0.76
N ASP A 63 -8.39 -20.05 -1.61
CA ASP A 63 -9.59 -20.88 -1.73
C ASP A 63 -9.90 -21.65 -0.42
N GLU A 64 -8.87 -22.11 0.30
CA GLU A 64 -9.01 -22.80 1.58
C GLU A 64 -9.48 -21.87 2.72
N VAL A 65 -9.00 -20.62 2.74
CA VAL A 65 -9.25 -19.67 3.85
C VAL A 65 -10.47 -18.79 3.60
N VAL A 66 -10.59 -18.26 2.38
CA VAL A 66 -11.64 -17.31 2.00
C VAL A 66 -12.85 -18.04 1.40
N GLY A 67 -12.60 -19.08 0.61
CA GLY A 67 -13.61 -19.75 -0.20
C GLY A 67 -14.06 -18.89 -1.39
N SER A 68 -15.03 -19.42 -2.15
CA SER A 68 -15.55 -18.78 -3.36
C SER A 68 -16.77 -17.88 -3.13
N GLU A 69 -17.40 -17.94 -1.96
CA GLU A 69 -18.67 -17.27 -1.68
C GLU A 69 -18.52 -15.81 -1.22
N ARG A 70 -17.33 -15.42 -0.77
CA ARG A 70 -17.07 -14.07 -0.22
C ARG A 70 -15.77 -13.47 -0.76
N ARG A 71 -15.66 -12.15 -0.66
CA ARG A 71 -14.41 -11.43 -0.97
C ARG A 71 -13.43 -11.51 0.21
N PRO A 72 -12.11 -11.49 -0.06
CA PRO A 72 -11.10 -11.38 0.99
C PRO A 72 -11.28 -10.09 1.80
N THR A 73 -11.05 -10.19 3.10
CA THR A 73 -11.07 -9.08 4.05
C THR A 73 -9.69 -8.90 4.70
N TRP A 74 -9.47 -7.79 5.39
CA TRP A 74 -8.19 -7.55 6.07
C TRP A 74 -7.90 -8.53 7.21
N GLU A 75 -8.94 -9.15 7.80
CA GLU A 75 -8.78 -10.10 8.89
C GLU A 75 -8.19 -11.44 8.43
N ASP A 76 -8.49 -11.84 7.19
CA ASP A 76 -8.04 -13.08 6.57
C ASP A 76 -6.52 -13.16 6.44
N ARG A 77 -5.83 -12.01 6.40
CA ARG A 77 -4.37 -11.94 6.24
C ARG A 77 -3.61 -12.80 7.25
N LYS A 78 -4.15 -12.96 8.48
CA LYS A 78 -3.52 -13.78 9.53
C LYS A 78 -3.50 -15.27 9.19
N GLN A 79 -4.41 -15.69 8.33
CA GLN A 79 -4.59 -17.08 7.88
C GLN A 79 -3.99 -17.31 6.48
N LEU A 80 -3.40 -16.28 5.85
CA LEU A 80 -2.77 -16.34 4.53
C LEU A 80 -1.23 -16.17 4.61
N PRO A 81 -0.50 -17.00 5.38
CA PRO A 81 0.93 -16.82 5.59
C PRO A 81 1.76 -16.95 4.32
N TYR A 82 1.39 -17.83 3.39
CA TYR A 82 2.14 -18.02 2.14
C TYR A 82 1.94 -16.85 1.17
N THR A 83 0.70 -16.39 1.03
CA THR A 83 0.35 -15.22 0.21
C THR A 83 1.08 -13.98 0.72
N LEU A 84 1.05 -13.74 2.03
CA LEU A 84 1.80 -12.64 2.63
C LEU A 84 3.31 -12.80 2.41
N ALA A 85 3.86 -14.00 2.66
CA ALA A 85 5.29 -14.26 2.44
C ALA A 85 5.71 -13.98 0.99
N CYS A 86 4.86 -14.30 0.00
CA CYS A 86 5.14 -13.99 -1.40
C CYS A 86 5.18 -12.48 -1.68
N ILE A 87 4.25 -11.71 -1.11
CA ILE A 87 4.24 -10.25 -1.23
C ILE A 87 5.52 -9.66 -0.64
N TRP A 88 5.86 -10.05 0.60
CA TRP A 88 7.08 -9.61 1.27
C TRP A 88 8.34 -9.99 0.51
N GLU A 89 8.38 -11.19 -0.08
CA GLU A 89 9.53 -11.65 -0.86
C GLU A 89 9.69 -10.87 -2.16
N VAL A 90 8.59 -10.49 -2.82
CA VAL A 90 8.64 -9.62 -4.00
C VAL A 90 9.16 -8.23 -3.63
N GLU A 91 8.70 -7.63 -2.53
CA GLU A 91 9.21 -6.33 -2.08
C GLU A 91 10.69 -6.39 -1.67
N ARG A 92 11.14 -7.51 -1.09
CA ARG A 92 12.56 -7.76 -0.76
C ARG A 92 13.42 -7.87 -2.02
N TRP A 93 12.97 -8.65 -3.01
CA TRP A 93 13.72 -8.92 -4.23
C TRP A 93 13.66 -7.78 -5.25
N LYS A 94 12.51 -7.12 -5.35
CA LYS A 94 12.18 -6.04 -6.27
C LYS A 94 11.60 -4.87 -5.49
N THR A 95 12.48 -4.24 -4.71
CA THR A 95 12.13 -3.00 -4.02
C THR A 95 11.96 -1.85 -5.02
N ALA A 96 10.93 -1.03 -4.84
CA ALA A 96 10.65 0.12 -5.71
C ALA A 96 11.70 1.23 -5.59
N ALA A 97 12.43 1.30 -4.46
CA ALA A 97 13.43 2.34 -4.20
C ALA A 97 14.72 1.72 -3.60
N PRO A 98 15.55 1.02 -4.41
CA PRO A 98 16.71 0.28 -3.92
C PRO A 98 17.78 1.14 -3.26
N LEU A 99 17.89 2.42 -3.65
CA LEU A 99 18.82 3.38 -3.07
C LEU A 99 18.16 4.31 -2.04
N GLY A 100 16.86 4.12 -1.77
CA GLY A 100 16.08 5.05 -0.96
C GLY A 100 15.96 6.44 -1.58
N LEU A 101 15.61 7.42 -0.74
CA LEU A 101 15.62 8.83 -1.11
C LEU A 101 16.97 9.45 -0.72
N ALA A 102 17.42 10.42 -1.51
CA ALA A 102 18.57 11.23 -1.17
C ALA A 102 18.35 11.90 0.19
N ARG A 103 19.38 11.87 1.04
CA ARG A 103 19.41 12.55 2.33
C ARG A 103 20.32 13.77 2.20
N GLU A 104 19.87 14.89 2.73
CA GLU A 104 20.68 16.10 2.92
C GLU A 104 21.13 16.20 4.38
#